data_AF-A0A956BVP1-F1
#
_entry.id   AF-A0A956BVP1-F1
#
_cell.length_a   1.000
_cell.length_b   1.000
_cell.length_c   1.000
_cell.angle_alpha   90.00
_cell.angle_beta   90.00
_cell.angle_gamma   90.00
#
_symmetry.space_group_name_H-M   'P 1'
#
loop_
_entity.id
_entity.type
_entity.pdbx_description
1 polymer ?
#
loop_
_entity_poly.entity_id
_entity_poly.type
_entity_poly.pdbx_seq_one_letter_code
_entity_poly.pdbx_strand_id
1 'polypeptide(L)' 'MTPRQAEVSEYAASGATVHEIASHLGISAETVRSHLKTVYRNFGVANRLELARVIGHLPA' A
#
# COMPACT_ATOMS: atom_id res chain seq x y z
N MET A 1 9.03 -8.11 -4.42
CA MET A 1 8.62 -7.19 -3.34
C MET A 1 9.45 -7.46 -2.11
N THR A 2 9.71 -6.43 -1.30
CA THR A 2 10.30 -6.59 0.04
C THR A 2 9.20 -6.83 1.09
N PRO A 3 9.52 -7.38 2.28
CA PRO A 3 8.56 -7.52 3.37
C PRO A 3 7.83 -6.21 3.67
N ARG A 4 8.57 -5.09 3.66
CA ARG A 4 8.01 -3.78 3.93
C ARG A 4 6.98 -3.31 2.90
N GLN A 5 7.21 -3.64 1.63
CA GLN A 5 6.26 -3.32 0.57
C GLN A 5 4.98 -4.16 0.70
N ALA A 6 5.09 -5.41 1.16
CA ALA A 6 3.93 -6.26 1.42
C ALA A 6 3.07 -5.68 2.55
N GLU A 7 3.69 -5.34 3.69
CA GLU A 7 2.99 -4.69 4.81
C GLU A 7 2.27 -3.41 4.36
N VAL A 8 2.98 -2.51 3.68
CA VAL A 8 2.40 -1.25 3.16
C VAL A 8 1.25 -1.52 2.19
N SER A 9 1.36 -2.54 1.34
CA SER A 9 0.32 -2.88 0.36
C SER A 9 -0.95 -3.42 1.02
N GLU A 10 -0.83 -4.23 2.07
CA GLU A 10 -1.99 -4.75 2.81
C GLU A 10 -2.75 -3.62 3.51
N TYR A 11 -2.05 -2.78 4.27
CA TYR A 11 -2.71 -1.64 4.92
C TYR A 11 -3.33 -0.67 3.92
N ALA A 12 -2.69 -0.45 2.76
CA ALA A 12 -3.26 0.40 1.74
C ALA A 12 -4.51 -0.20 1.09
N ALA A 13 -4.53 -1.51 0.87
CA ALA A 13 -5.67 -2.24 0.34
C ALA A 13 -6.86 -2.27 1.33
N SER A 14 -6.59 -2.29 2.64
CA SER A 14 -7.62 -2.21 3.69
C SER A 14 -8.19 -0.80 3.90
N GLY A 15 -7.66 0.20 3.19
CA GLY A 15 -8.15 1.58 3.22
C GLY A 15 -7.39 2.51 4.16
N ALA A 16 -6.40 2.02 4.92
CA ALA A 16 -5.63 2.84 5.86
C ALA A 16 -4.92 4.01 5.14
N THR A 17 -4.98 5.22 5.69
CA THR A 17 -4.31 6.40 5.12
C THR A 17 -2.79 6.29 5.24
N VAL A 18 -2.06 7.11 4.48
CA VAL A 18 -0.58 7.15 4.55
C VAL A 18 -0.09 7.42 5.98
N HIS A 19 -0.79 8.28 6.74
CA HIS A 19 -0.42 8.59 8.12
C HIS A 19 -0.70 7.44 9.08
N GLU A 20 -1.81 6.73 8.91
CA GLU A 20 -2.11 5.52 9.70
C GLU A 20 -1.05 4.44 9.43
N ILE A 21 -0.75 4.17 8.15
CA ILE A 21 0.30 3.22 7.76
C ILE A 21 1.64 3.61 8.38
N ALA A 22 2.02 4.88 8.30
CA ALA A 22 3.24 5.42 8.90
C ALA A 22 3.28 5.17 10.42
N SER A 23 2.17 5.42 11.10
CA SER A 23 2.02 5.19 12.55
C SER A 23 2.09 3.71 12.91
N HIS A 24 1.42 2.83 12.17
CA HIS A 24 1.42 1.38 12.41
C HIS A 24 2.79 0.75 12.18
N LEU A 25 3.50 1.26 11.17
CA LEU A 25 4.79 0.71 10.76
C LEU A 25 5.98 1.38 11.47
N GLY A 26 5.78 2.53 12.13
CA GLY A 26 6.87 3.28 12.77
C GLY A 26 7.85 3.89 11.76
N ILE A 27 7.35 4.36 10.62
CA ILE A 27 8.15 5.01 9.56
C ILE A 27 7.50 6.33 9.12
N SER A 28 8.26 7.19 8.46
CA SER A 28 7.74 8.48 7.99
C SER A 28 6.70 8.31 6.86
N ALA A 29 5.74 9.24 6.78
CA ALA A 29 4.74 9.28 5.73
C ALA A 29 5.36 9.36 4.31
N GLU A 30 6.50 10.05 4.16
CA GLU A 30 7.28 10.07 2.93
C GLU A 30 7.81 8.68 2.53
N THR A 31 8.27 7.89 3.50
CA THR A 31 8.76 6.52 3.29
C THR A 31 7.61 5.62 2.84
N VAL A 32 6.43 5.77 3.46
CA VAL A 32 5.20 5.08 3.02
C VAL A 32 4.86 5.45 1.57
N ARG A 33 4.88 6.74 1.20
CA ARG A 33 4.62 7.17 -0.20
C ARG A 33 5.61 6.56 -1.19
N SER A 34 6.89 6.48 -0.81
CA SER A 34 7.94 5.84 -1.63
C SER A 34 7.69 4.34 -1.81
N HIS A 35 7.33 3.64 -0.73
CA HIS A 35 6.92 2.24 -0.80
C HIS A 35 5.69 2.06 -1.69
N LEU A 36 4.63 2.88 -1.51
CA LEU A 36 3.43 2.83 -2.34
C LEU A 36 3.72 3.04 -3.83
N LYS A 37 4.59 3.98 -4.18
CA LYS A 37 5.00 4.18 -5.59
C LYS A 37 5.62 2.93 -6.19
N THR A 38 6.44 2.23 -5.41
CA THR A 38 7.07 0.98 -5.86
C THR A 38 6.09 -0.19 -5.88
N VAL A 39 5.19 -0.27 -4.89
CA VAL A 39 4.09 -1.24 -4.84
C VAL A 39 3.22 -1.10 -6.09
N TYR A 40 2.72 0.11 -6.37
CA TYR A 40 1.88 0.38 -7.55
C TYR A 40 2.57 -0.02 -8.85
N ARG A 41 3.87 0.33 -9.00
CA ARG A 41 4.66 -0.10 -10.16
C ARG A 41 4.81 -1.61 -10.25
N ASN A 42 5.03 -2.31 -9.14
CA ASN A 42 5.23 -3.76 -9.12
C ASN A 42 3.94 -4.54 -9.41
N PHE A 43 2.80 -4.04 -8.94
CA PHE A 43 1.48 -4.64 -9.20
C PHE A 43 0.86 -4.17 -10.52
N GLY A 44 1.47 -3.20 -11.22
CA GLY A 44 0.93 -2.65 -12.46
C GLY A 44 -0.36 -1.83 -12.27
N VAL A 45 -0.57 -1.30 -11.07
CA VAL A 45 -1.79 -0.55 -10.71
C VAL A 45 -1.51 0.95 -10.65
N ALA A 46 -2.50 1.77 -11.00
CA ALA A 46 -2.34 3.23 -11.02
C ALA A 46 -2.69 3.90 -9.68
N ASN A 47 -3.50 3.24 -8.84
CA ASN A 47 -4.05 3.84 -7.63
C ASN A 47 -4.38 2.79 -6.57
N ARG A 48 -4.74 3.28 -5.38
CA ARG A 48 -5.12 2.46 -4.22
C ARG A 48 -6.32 1.56 -4.47
N LEU A 49 -7.32 2.01 -5.24
CA LEU A 49 -8.52 1.23 -5.51
C LEU A 49 -8.19 -0.01 -6.34
N GLU A 50 -7.38 0.18 -7.38
CA GLU A 50 -6.87 -0.91 -8.22
C GLU A 50 -5.98 -1.85 -7.40
N LEU A 51 -5.15 -1.32 -6.50
CA LEU A 51 -4.38 -2.16 -5.57
C LEU A 51 -5.30 -3.03 -4.69
N ALA A 52 -6.36 -2.45 -4.13
CA ALA A 52 -7.32 -3.16 -3.29
C ALA A 52 -8.07 -4.28 -4.04
N ARG A 53 -8.38 -4.06 -5.33
CA ARG A 53 -8.93 -5.09 -6.22
C ARG A 53 -7.96 -6.24 -6.45
N VAL A 54 -6.70 -5.93 -6.78
CA VAL A 54 -5.66 -6.95 -7.04
C VAL A 54 -5.35 -7.78 -5.81
N ILE A 55 -5.36 -7.17 -4.62
CA ILE A 55 -5.13 -7.87 -3.33
C ILE A 55 -6.40 -8.59 -2.83
N GLY A 56 -7.55 -8.42 -3.47
CA GLY A 56 -8.80 -9.13 -3.14
C GLY A 56 -9.57 -8.53 -1.95
N HIS A 57 -9.35 -7.25 -1.64
CA HIS A 57 -10.06 -6.52 -0.60
C HIS A 57 -11.36 -5.87 -1.09
N LEU A 58 -11.63 -5.87 -2.40
CA LEU A 58 -12.90 -5.45 -2.99
C LEU A 58 -13.52 -6.62 -3.77
N PRO A 59 -14.84 -6.86 -3.64
CA PRO A 59 -15.52 -7.83 -4.50
C PRO A 59 -15.45 -7.38 -5.97
N ALA A 60 -15.37 -8.37 -6.87
CA ALA A 60 -15.29 -8.20 -8.32
C ALA A 60 -16.51 -7.47 -8.90
#